data_AF-A0A2E9LJ46-F1
#
_entry.id   AF-A0A2E9LJ46-F1
#
_cell.length_a   1.000
_cell.length_b   1.000
_cell.length_c   1.000
_cell.angle_alpha   90.00
_cell.angle_beta   90.00
_cell.angle_gamma   90.00
#
_symmetry.space_group_name_H-M   'P 1'
#
loop_
_entity.id
_entity.type
_entity.pdbx_description
1 polymer ?
#
loop_
_entity_poly.entity_id
_entity_poly.type
_entity_poly.pdbx_seq_one_letter_code
_entity_poly.pdbx_strand_id
1 'polypeptide(L)'
;MAKSWTDMVNEAKAEVTGVSPVEAHQRLQDDPEALLIEVRDAESVPMEDRSPDVVMISLGSLPMRADLEIAERLRDPRLEDRSRQVIVT
;
A
#
# COMPACT_ATOMS: atom_id res chain seq x y z
N MET A 1 13.12 6.54 27.94
CA MET A 1 13.57 7.28 26.74
C MET A 1 12.50 7.13 25.69
N ALA A 2 12.08 8.22 25.03
CA ALA A 2 11.18 8.09 23.88
C ALA A 2 11.95 7.43 22.72
N LYS A 3 11.26 6.59 21.93
CA LYS A 3 11.84 5.98 20.73
C LYS A 3 12.16 7.06 19.70
N SER A 4 13.26 6.92 18.97
CA SER A 4 13.50 7.75 17.81
C SER A 4 12.58 7.32 16.65
N TRP A 5 12.41 8.18 15.66
CA TRP A 5 11.68 7.83 14.44
C TRP A 5 12.29 6.61 13.75
N THR A 6 13.62 6.52 13.71
CA THR A 6 14.34 5.38 13.13
C THR A 6 14.05 4.08 13.89
N ASP A 7 13.98 4.14 15.22
CA ASP A 7 13.62 2.96 16.03
C ASP A 7 12.20 2.48 15.68
N MET A 8 11.24 3.42 15.55
CA MET A 8 9.87 3.09 15.16
C MET A 8 9.78 2.46 13.77
N VAL A 9 10.55 2.95 12.80
CA VAL A 9 10.60 2.38 11.44
C VAL A 9 11.22 0.97 11.45
N ASN A 10 12.29 0.76 12.19
CA ASN A 10 12.95 -0.54 12.28
C ASN A 10 12.04 -1.59 12.95
N GLU A 11 11.32 -1.19 13.99
CA GLU A 11 10.31 -2.06 14.61
C GLU A 11 9.19 -2.40 13.64
N ALA A 12 8.62 -1.41 12.93
CA ALA A 12 7.58 -1.66 11.94
C ALA A 12 8.06 -2.62 10.82
N LYS A 13 9.30 -2.45 10.34
CA LYS A 13 9.92 -3.33 9.35
C LYS A 13 10.10 -4.77 9.84
N ALA A 14 10.27 -4.97 11.14
CA ALA A 14 10.41 -6.31 11.73
C ALA A 14 9.06 -7.06 11.80
N GLU A 15 7.95 -6.32 11.85
CA GLU A 15 6.59 -6.88 11.93
C GLU A 15 5.93 -7.12 10.56
N VAL A 16 6.56 -6.68 9.47
CA VAL A 16 6.02 -6.84 8.11
C VAL A 16 6.95 -7.65 7.21
N THR A 17 6.38 -8.30 6.21
CA THR A 17 7.17 -9.00 5.18
C THR A 17 7.61 -7.99 4.13
N GLY A 18 8.87 -7.56 4.21
CA GLY A 18 9.50 -6.78 3.14
C GLY A 18 9.71 -7.66 1.90
N VAL A 19 9.39 -7.11 0.72
CA VAL A 19 9.62 -7.75 -0.58
C VAL A 19 10.61 -6.91 -1.40
N SER A 20 11.46 -7.56 -2.19
CA SER A 20 12.33 -6.84 -3.11
C SER A 20 11.56 -6.36 -4.35
N PRO A 21 12.03 -5.34 -5.09
CA PRO A 21 11.37 -4.91 -6.33
C PRO A 21 11.22 -6.02 -7.37
N VAL A 22 12.22 -6.90 -7.50
CA VAL A 22 12.18 -8.04 -8.42
C VAL A 22 11.09 -9.04 -8.02
N GLU A 23 11.00 -9.34 -6.73
CA GLU A 23 9.99 -10.25 -6.19
C GLU A 23 8.58 -9.64 -6.30
N ALA A 24 8.43 -8.36 -5.98
CA ALA A 24 7.16 -7.65 -6.15
C ALA A 24 6.70 -7.68 -7.61
N HIS A 25 7.60 -7.44 -8.55
CA HIS A 25 7.30 -7.53 -9.98
C HIS A 25 6.84 -8.94 -10.37
N GLN A 26 7.54 -9.99 -9.92
CA GLN A 26 7.14 -11.39 -10.17
C GLN A 26 5.76 -11.69 -9.60
N ARG A 27 5.48 -11.32 -8.35
CA ARG A 27 4.17 -11.52 -7.71
C ARG A 27 3.03 -10.84 -8.48
N LEU A 28 3.26 -9.65 -9.03
CA LEU A 28 2.29 -8.93 -9.86
C LEU A 28 2.09 -9.57 -11.24
N GLN A 29 3.07 -10.33 -11.76
CA GLN A 29 2.92 -11.11 -12.99
C GLN A 29 2.18 -12.43 -12.74
N ASP A 30 2.43 -13.07 -11.60
CA ASP A 30 1.84 -14.36 -11.24
C ASP A 30 0.37 -14.23 -10.81
N ASP A 31 -0.01 -13.10 -10.21
CA ASP A 31 -1.37 -12.78 -9.77
C ASP A 31 -1.86 -11.46 -10.41
N PRO A 32 -2.63 -11.53 -11.51
CA PRO A 32 -3.18 -10.35 -12.18
C PRO A 32 -4.17 -9.54 -11.34
N GLU A 33 -4.70 -10.11 -10.25
CA GLU A 33 -5.62 -9.42 -9.34
C GLU A 33 -4.87 -8.71 -8.19
N ALA A 34 -3.56 -8.93 -8.06
CA ALA A 34 -2.75 -8.27 -7.04
C ALA A 34 -2.70 -6.75 -7.25
N LEU A 35 -2.71 -6.00 -6.16
CA LEU A 35 -2.63 -4.54 -6.19
C LEU A 35 -1.25 -4.06 -5.75
N LEU A 36 -0.67 -3.16 -6.54
CA LEU A 36 0.42 -2.30 -6.11
C LEU A 36 -0.14 -0.94 -5.70
N ILE A 37 0.04 -0.59 -4.43
CA ILE A 37 -0.46 0.66 -3.85
C ILE A 37 0.72 1.56 -3.47
N GLU A 38 0.75 2.76 -4.01
CA GLU A 38 1.68 3.81 -3.60
C GLU A 38 1.05 4.63 -2.47
N VAL A 39 1.72 4.65 -1.31
CA VAL A 39 1.16 5.25 -0.08
C VAL A 39 1.66 6.66 0.21
N ARG A 40 2.55 7.22 -0.62
CA ARG A 40 2.80 8.67 -0.63
C ARG A 40 1.57 9.41 -1.12
N ASP A 41 1.45 10.67 -0.69
CA ASP A 41 0.45 11.56 -1.28
C ASP A 41 0.70 11.70 -2.77
N ALA A 42 -0.36 11.62 -3.59
CA ALA A 42 -0.22 11.67 -5.03
C ALA A 42 0.54 12.92 -5.50
N GLU A 43 0.29 14.07 -4.87
CA GLU A 43 0.99 15.34 -5.15
C GLU A 43 2.50 15.29 -4.90
N SER A 44 2.97 14.34 -4.10
CA SER A 44 4.39 14.14 -3.76
C SER A 44 5.11 13.16 -4.70
N VAL A 45 4.39 12.53 -5.65
CA VAL A 45 4.95 11.61 -6.65
C VAL A 45 5.03 12.33 -8.00
N PRO A 46 6.23 12.51 -8.58
CA PRO A 46 6.40 13.09 -9.91
C PRO A 46 5.54 12.37 -10.95
N MET A 47 4.91 13.10 -11.87
CA MET A 47 3.98 12.51 -12.83
C MET A 47 4.66 11.49 -13.74
N GLU A 48 5.93 11.73 -14.08
CA GLU A 48 6.80 10.86 -14.86
C GLU A 48 7.12 9.53 -14.17
N ASP A 49 7.03 9.49 -12.84
CA ASP A 49 7.28 8.30 -12.02
C ASP A 49 5.99 7.50 -11.75
N ARG A 50 4.82 7.99 -12.19
CA ARG A 50 3.53 7.31 -11.98
C ARG A 50 3.28 6.30 -13.09
N SER A 51 2.98 5.07 -12.67
CA SER A 51 2.42 4.05 -13.56
C SER A 51 0.89 4.05 -13.47
N PRO A 52 0.16 3.91 -14.60
CA PRO A 52 -1.29 3.75 -14.58
C PRO A 52 -1.74 2.47 -13.85
N ASP A 53 -0.86 1.47 -13.74
CA ASP A 53 -1.13 0.20 -13.07
C ASP A 53 -0.94 0.28 -11.54
N VAL A 54 -0.53 1.44 -11.02
CA VAL A 54 -0.33 1.69 -9.58
C VAL A 54 -1.52 2.47 -9.02
N VAL A 55 -2.06 1.96 -7.92
CA VAL A 55 -3.15 2.60 -7.20
C VAL A 55 -2.59 3.60 -6.20
N MET A 56 -2.91 4.89 -6.38
CA MET A 56 -2.49 5.94 -5.46
C MET A 56 -3.46 6.05 -4.27
N ILE A 57 -3.06 5.60 -3.07
CA ILE A 57 -3.83 5.78 -1.83
C ILE A 57 -2.88 6.14 -0.70
N SER A 58 -2.93 7.40 -0.25
CA SER A 58 -2.09 7.90 0.85
C SER A 58 -2.23 7.07 2.11
N LEU A 59 -1.11 6.83 2.80
CA LEU A 59 -1.02 6.06 4.05
C LEU A 59 -2.06 6.50 5.09
N GLY A 60 -2.26 7.80 5.27
CA GLY A 60 -3.22 8.35 6.23
C GLY A 60 -4.69 8.03 5.92
N SER A 61 -5.01 7.69 4.67
CA SER A 61 -6.37 7.36 4.22
C SER A 61 -6.59 5.86 3.98
N LEU A 62 -5.51 5.09 3.81
CA LEU A 62 -5.58 3.66 3.47
C LEU A 62 -6.42 2.84 4.46
N PRO A 63 -6.27 2.97 5.80
CA PRO A 63 -7.09 2.21 6.75
C PRO A 63 -8.58 2.50 6.60
N MET A 64 -8.95 3.77 6.46
CA MET A 64 -10.34 4.18 6.26
C MET A 64 -10.88 3.63 4.93
N ARG A 65 -10.11 3.75 3.84
CA ARG A 65 -10.53 3.24 2.53
C ARG A 65 -10.69 1.72 2.51
N ALA A 66 -9.93 1.01 3.33
CA ALA A 66 -10.02 -0.44 3.48
C ALA A 66 -11.06 -0.88 4.53
N ASP A 67 -11.74 0.03 5.22
CA ASP A 67 -12.65 -0.30 6.32
C ASP A 67 -14.03 -0.75 5.80
N LEU A 68 -14.45 -1.96 6.16
CA LEU A 68 -15.74 -2.54 5.76
C LEU A 68 -16.89 -2.17 6.71
N GLU A 69 -16.64 -1.41 7.77
CA GLU A 69 -17.63 -1.02 8.77
C GLU A 69 -18.11 0.44 8.59
N ILE A 70 -17.43 1.24 7.76
CA ILE A 70 -17.82 2.63 7.47
C ILE A 70 -18.77 2.74 6.27
N ALA A 71 -19.28 3.93 5.95
CA ALA A 71 -20.14 4.10 4.77
C ALA A 71 -19.42 3.73 3.45
N GLU A 72 -20.05 2.95 2.59
CA GLU A 72 -19.49 2.45 1.31
C GLU A 72 -18.85 3.55 0.44
N ARG A 73 -19.46 4.75 0.40
CA ARG A 73 -18.94 5.90 -0.36
C ARG A 73 -17.54 6.39 0.07
N LEU A 74 -17.08 6.01 1.25
CA LEU A 74 -15.77 6.39 1.81
C LEU A 74 -14.71 5.29 1.58
N ARG A 75 -15.12 4.11 1.13
CA ARG A 75 -14.28 2.94 0.90
C ARG A 75 -13.65 2.99 -0.48
N ASP A 76 -12.64 2.16 -0.68
CA ASP A 76 -12.14 1.82 -2.01
C ASP A 76 -12.56 0.39 -2.36
N PRO A 77 -13.43 0.19 -3.38
CA PRO A 77 -13.98 -1.13 -3.68
C PRO A 77 -12.90 -2.16 -4.06
N ARG A 78 -11.71 -1.71 -4.49
CA ARG A 78 -10.58 -2.59 -4.79
C ARG A 78 -10.02 -3.30 -3.55
N LEU A 79 -10.27 -2.75 -2.35
CA LEU A 79 -9.79 -3.25 -1.06
C LEU A 79 -10.83 -4.08 -0.28
N GLU A 80 -12.01 -4.33 -0.87
CA GLU A 80 -13.07 -5.08 -0.20
C GLU A 80 -12.73 -6.56 -0.04
N ASP A 81 -12.06 -7.15 -1.03
CA ASP A 81 -11.58 -8.52 -0.98
C ASP A 81 -10.31 -8.63 -0.11
N ARG A 82 -10.45 -9.23 1.07
CA ARG A 82 -9.35 -9.44 2.03
C ARG A 82 -8.39 -10.56 1.65
N SER A 83 -8.72 -11.36 0.63
CA SER A 83 -7.84 -12.41 0.11
C SER A 83 -6.92 -11.91 -0.99
N ARG A 84 -7.23 -10.76 -1.59
CA ARG A 84 -6.43 -10.14 -2.65
C ARG A 84 -5.04 -9.75 -2.12
N GLN A 85 -4.01 -10.10 -2.87
CA GLN A 85 -2.65 -9.68 -2.54
C GLN A 85 -2.51 -8.17 -2.71
N VAL A 86 -1.93 -7.53 -1.69
CA VAL A 86 -1.61 -6.09 -1.71
C VAL A 86 -0.12 -5.92 -1.41
N ILE A 87 0.56 -5.19 -2.28
CA ILE A 87 1.94 -4.74 -2.09
C ILE A 87 1.89 -3.22 -1.96
N VAL A 88 2.52 -2.68 -0.92
CA VAL A 88 2.61 -1.22 -0.69
C VAL A 88 4.03 -0.72 -0.93
N THR A 89 4.15 0.49 -1.48
CA THR A 89 5.42 1.21 -1.65
C THR A 89 5.36 2.62 -1.09
#